data_AF-A0A9X1HVY5-F1
#
_entry.id   AF-A0A9X1HVY5-F1
#
_cell.length_a   1.000
_cell.length_b   1.000
_cell.length_c   1.000
_cell.angle_alpha   90.00
_cell.angle_beta   90.00
_cell.angle_gamma   90.00
#
_symmetry.space_group_name_H-M   'P 1'
#
loop_
_entity.id
_entity.type
_entity.pdbx_description
1 polymer ?
#
loop_
_entity_poly.entity_id
_entity_poly.type
_entity_poly.pdbx_seq_one_letter_code
_entity_poly.pdbx_strand_id
1 'polypeptide(L)'
;MKKYILPILVLLAIIAVIFVWLGGSSSLEYSLVEQEEIALYGYEYRGRPTQPELEKLFFKVRDASSFETGRFLTIISYGTEAEVDTLYQFIGTQHSSFNADSSVQKIVEGGQFVQVTLDMHAMVRPSPANVRKGAVDFARDKGLQVADWNLEIFTAEDVLTVLFPVVD
;
A
#
# COMPACT_ATOMS: atom_id res chain seq x y z
N MET A 1 15.77 -28.86 -32.46
CA MET A 1 16.01 -28.26 -31.14
C MET A 1 16.80 -26.95 -31.23
N LYS A 2 18.01 -26.90 -31.82
CA LYS A 2 18.81 -25.65 -31.93
C LYS A 2 18.10 -24.45 -32.59
N LYS A 3 17.22 -24.68 -33.57
CA LYS A 3 16.47 -23.63 -34.28
C LYS A 3 15.50 -22.83 -33.39
N TYR A 4 15.12 -23.37 -32.23
CA TYR A 4 14.21 -22.69 -31.29
C TYR A 4 14.94 -22.04 -30.11
N ILE A 5 16.24 -22.31 -29.94
CA ILE A 5 16.99 -21.76 -28.80
C ILE A 5 17.14 -20.24 -28.92
N LEU A 6 17.48 -19.75 -30.11
CA LEU A 6 17.64 -18.31 -30.35
C LEU A 6 16.34 -17.52 -30.13
N PRO A 7 15.17 -17.91 -30.70
CA PRO A 7 13.93 -17.19 -30.43
C PRO A 7 13.47 -17.29 -28.98
N ILE A 8 13.71 -18.41 -28.28
CA ILE A 8 13.42 -18.53 -26.84
C ILE A 8 14.31 -17.56 -26.03
N LEU A 9 15.61 -17.48 -26.34
CA LEU A 9 16.53 -16.55 -25.67
C LEU A 9 16.11 -15.10 -25.89
N VAL A 10 15.72 -14.73 -27.12
CA VAL A 10 15.23 -13.37 -27.42
C VAL A 10 13.95 -13.08 -26.64
N LEU A 11 13.01 -14.03 -26.58
CA LEU A 11 11.78 -13.87 -25.81
C LEU A 11 12.07 -13.67 -24.30
N LEU A 12 12.96 -14.49 -23.72
CA LEU A 12 13.37 -14.35 -22.33
C LEU A 12 14.06 -13.01 -22.06
N ALA A 13 14.90 -12.54 -22.99
CA ALA A 13 15.53 -11.23 -22.87
C ALA A 13 14.48 -10.10 -22.86
N ILE A 14 13.47 -10.16 -23.74
CA ILE A 14 12.37 -9.18 -23.77
C ILE A 14 11.60 -9.20 -22.44
N ILE A 15 11.26 -10.38 -21.92
CA ILE A 15 10.56 -10.52 -20.64
C ILE A 15 11.40 -9.93 -19.49
N ALA A 16 12.70 -10.21 -19.45
CA ALA A 16 13.59 -9.67 -18.42
C ALA A 16 13.69 -8.14 -18.50
N VAL A 17 13.77 -7.57 -19.70
CA VAL A 17 13.75 -6.10 -19.90
C VAL A 17 12.45 -5.50 -19.39
N ILE A 18 11.30 -6.10 -19.71
CA ILE A 18 9.99 -5.66 -19.21
C ILE A 18 9.95 -5.73 -17.68
N PHE A 19 10.42 -6.82 -17.08
CA PHE A 19 10.42 -6.98 -15.62
C PHE A 19 11.25 -5.90 -14.90
N VAL A 20 12.45 -5.59 -15.40
CA VAL A 20 13.30 -4.53 -14.85
C VAL A 20 12.66 -3.15 -15.07
N TRP A 21 12.09 -2.91 -16.25
CA TRP A 21 11.41 -1.64 -16.56
C TRP A 21 10.20 -1.36 -15.65
N LEU A 22 9.49 -2.40 -15.23
CA LEU A 22 8.39 -2.29 -14.26
C LEU A 22 8.84 -2.09 -12.81
N GLY A 23 10.16 -2.10 -12.53
CA GLY A 23 10.72 -1.97 -11.18
C GLY A 23 10.86 -3.29 -10.41
N GLY A 24 10.75 -4.44 -11.07
CA GLY A 24 10.76 -5.75 -10.41
C GLY A 24 12.09 -6.14 -9.74
N SER A 25 13.19 -5.44 -10.06
CA SER A 25 14.49 -5.63 -9.41
C SER A 25 14.76 -4.68 -8.25
N SER A 26 13.85 -3.75 -7.94
CA SER A 26 14.02 -2.77 -6.86
C SER A 26 13.98 -3.46 -5.49
N SER A 27 14.99 -3.22 -4.66
CA SER A 27 14.97 -3.65 -3.26
C SER A 27 14.06 -2.78 -2.43
N LEU A 28 13.36 -3.37 -1.47
CA LEU A 28 12.56 -2.63 -0.50
C LEU A 28 13.49 -1.99 0.54
N GLU A 29 13.41 -0.67 0.67
CA GLU A 29 14.14 0.10 1.68
C GLU A 29 13.18 0.48 2.82
N TYR A 30 13.51 0.03 4.03
CA TYR A 30 12.75 0.31 5.24
C TYR A 30 13.48 1.37 6.06
N SER A 31 12.71 2.31 6.63
CA SER A 31 13.24 3.39 7.47
C SER A 31 12.32 3.63 8.66
N LEU A 32 12.87 4.17 9.77
CA LEU A 32 12.03 4.74 10.83
C LEU A 32 11.78 6.20 10.50
N VAL A 33 10.52 6.60 10.57
CA VAL A 33 10.08 7.98 10.37
C VAL A 33 9.19 8.41 11.53
N GLU A 34 9.25 9.69 11.89
CA GLU A 34 8.28 10.32 12.76
C GLU A 34 7.20 10.95 11.87
N GLN A 35 5.93 10.70 12.19
CA GLN A 35 4.79 11.28 11.48
C GLN A 35 3.98 12.15 12.42
N GLU A 36 3.52 13.28 11.91
CA GLU A 36 2.51 14.07 12.58
C GLU A 36 1.13 13.39 12.48
N GLU A 37 0.17 13.92 13.22
CA GLU A 37 -1.22 13.46 13.14
C GLU A 37 -1.76 13.59 11.70
N ILE A 38 -2.39 12.53 11.19
CA ILE A 38 -2.99 12.51 9.84
C ILE A 38 -4.51 12.46 9.96
N ALA A 39 -5.17 13.51 9.49
CA ALA A 39 -6.63 13.55 9.35
C ALA A 39 -7.06 13.01 7.99
N LEU A 40 -7.89 11.96 8.00
CA LEU A 40 -8.43 11.32 6.81
C LEU A 40 -9.95 11.42 6.78
N TYR A 41 -10.50 11.50 5.57
CA TYR A 41 -11.94 11.55 5.32
C TYR A 41 -12.30 10.47 4.30
N GLY A 42 -13.27 9.62 4.61
CA GLY A 42 -13.46 8.40 3.84
C GLY A 42 -14.58 7.50 4.37
N TYR A 43 -14.49 6.22 4.03
CA TYR A 43 -15.48 5.20 4.40
C TYR A 43 -14.80 4.07 5.15
N GLU A 44 -15.51 3.52 6.14
CA GLU A 44 -15.17 2.23 6.71
C GLU A 44 -15.77 1.11 5.86
N TYR A 45 -15.00 0.06 5.66
CA TYR A 45 -15.42 -1.15 4.98
C TYR A 45 -15.11 -2.36 5.85
N ARG A 46 -16.13 -3.20 6.09
CA ARG A 46 -15.98 -4.49 6.75
C ARG A 46 -16.69 -5.56 5.93
N GLY A 47 -15.94 -6.47 5.32
CA GLY A 47 -16.52 -7.49 4.44
C GLY A 47 -15.47 -8.28 3.65
N ARG A 48 -15.91 -9.08 2.69
CA ARG A 48 -14.99 -9.91 1.89
C ARG A 48 -14.17 -9.07 0.89
N PRO A 49 -12.90 -9.40 0.62
CA PRO A 49 -12.10 -8.71 -0.39
C PRO A 49 -12.71 -8.73 -1.81
N THR A 50 -13.55 -9.73 -2.11
CA THR A 50 -14.16 -9.95 -3.43
C THR A 50 -15.50 -9.25 -3.62
N GLN A 51 -15.99 -8.49 -2.63
CA GLN A 51 -17.26 -7.79 -2.78
C GLN A 51 -17.12 -6.58 -3.71
N PRO A 52 -18.06 -6.38 -4.65
CA PRO A 52 -18.08 -5.20 -5.52
C PRO A 52 -18.16 -3.86 -4.78
N GLU A 53 -18.64 -3.87 -3.52
CA GLU A 53 -18.70 -2.67 -2.69
C GLU A 53 -17.31 -2.10 -2.37
N LEU A 54 -16.33 -2.97 -2.09
CA LEU A 54 -14.96 -2.55 -1.82
C LEU A 54 -14.36 -1.81 -3.03
N GLU A 55 -14.53 -2.38 -4.22
CA GLU A 55 -14.07 -1.80 -5.48
C GLU A 55 -14.74 -0.44 -5.75
N LYS A 56 -16.06 -0.34 -5.51
CA LYS A 56 -16.80 0.92 -5.63
C LYS A 56 -16.28 1.99 -4.68
N LEU A 57 -16.03 1.64 -3.41
CA LEU A 57 -15.49 2.57 -2.42
C LEU A 57 -14.09 3.03 -2.80
N PHE A 58 -13.22 2.09 -3.20
CA PHE A 58 -11.87 2.38 -3.68
C PHE A 58 -11.90 3.39 -4.83
N PHE A 59 -12.68 3.12 -5.90
CA PHE A 59 -12.75 4.03 -7.04
C PHE A 59 -13.42 5.36 -6.71
N LYS A 60 -14.45 5.37 -5.84
CA LYS A 60 -15.07 6.62 -5.37
C LYS A 60 -14.06 7.54 -4.70
N VAL A 61 -13.19 7.00 -3.84
CA VAL A 61 -12.16 7.79 -3.15
C VAL A 61 -11.01 8.13 -4.10
N ARG A 62 -10.58 7.19 -4.95
CA ARG A 62 -9.54 7.42 -5.96
C ARG A 62 -9.91 8.56 -6.90
N ASP A 63 -11.13 8.58 -7.41
CA ASP A 63 -11.58 9.59 -8.38
C ASP A 63 -11.74 10.98 -7.73
N ALA A 64 -11.90 11.04 -6.39
CA ALA A 64 -11.86 12.28 -5.63
C ALA A 64 -10.44 12.70 -5.18
N SER A 65 -9.48 11.78 -5.30
CA SER A 65 -8.06 11.98 -4.97
C SER A 65 -7.31 12.59 -6.14
N SER A 66 -6.18 13.24 -5.87
CA SER A 66 -5.36 13.87 -6.90
C SER A 66 -3.93 14.06 -6.40
N PHE A 67 -2.99 13.40 -7.08
CA PHE A 67 -1.56 13.48 -6.76
C PHE A 67 -1.04 14.93 -6.86
N GLU A 68 -1.45 15.66 -7.90
CA GLU A 68 -1.07 17.07 -8.15
C GLU A 68 -1.42 18.03 -7.00
N THR A 69 -2.46 17.70 -6.23
CA THR A 69 -2.95 18.55 -5.13
C THR A 69 -2.64 17.97 -3.75
N GLY A 70 -1.83 16.91 -3.68
CA GLY A 70 -1.48 16.23 -2.43
C GLY A 70 -2.67 15.49 -1.77
N ARG A 71 -3.79 15.34 -2.47
CA ARG A 71 -4.99 14.65 -1.98
C ARG A 71 -4.84 13.18 -2.26
N PHE A 72 -3.99 12.51 -1.51
CA PHE A 72 -3.63 11.12 -1.76
C PHE A 72 -4.75 10.16 -1.35
N LEU A 73 -4.97 9.13 -2.16
CA LEU A 73 -5.77 7.99 -1.75
C LEU A 73 -5.01 7.28 -0.63
N THR A 74 -5.69 7.07 0.48
CA THR A 74 -5.12 6.50 1.69
C THR A 74 -6.00 5.36 2.19
N ILE A 75 -5.40 4.22 2.50
CA ILE A 75 -6.08 3.03 3.01
C ILE A 75 -5.46 2.66 4.36
N ILE A 76 -6.28 2.51 5.40
CA ILE A 76 -5.88 1.85 6.64
C ILE A 76 -6.37 0.42 6.58
N SER A 77 -5.47 -0.55 6.74
CA SER A 77 -5.82 -1.97 6.87
C SER A 77 -5.63 -2.42 8.31
N TYR A 78 -6.67 -2.96 8.93
CA TYR A 78 -6.64 -3.48 10.30
C TYR A 78 -6.55 -5.01 10.32
N GLY A 79 -5.74 -5.53 11.24
CA GLY A 79 -5.45 -6.95 11.39
C GLY A 79 -4.18 -7.40 10.67
N THR A 80 -3.58 -8.48 11.15
CA THR A 80 -2.36 -9.09 10.58
C THR A 80 -2.66 -10.10 9.49
N GLU A 81 -3.82 -10.71 9.60
CA GLU A 81 -4.36 -11.72 8.72
C GLU A 81 -5.85 -11.41 8.70
N ALA A 82 -6.45 -11.30 7.51
CA ALA A 82 -7.89 -11.36 7.41
C ALA A 82 -8.32 -12.57 8.26
N GLU A 83 -9.20 -12.38 9.25
CA GLU A 83 -10.09 -13.47 9.64
C GLU A 83 -10.57 -14.03 8.31
N VAL A 84 -10.21 -15.26 7.93
CA VAL A 84 -9.91 -15.73 6.55
C VAL A 84 -10.79 -15.20 5.39
N ASP A 85 -11.99 -14.69 5.67
CA ASP A 85 -12.94 -14.09 4.74
C ASP A 85 -13.37 -12.62 5.01
N THR A 86 -12.85 -11.90 6.00
CA THR A 86 -13.29 -10.54 6.37
C THR A 86 -12.11 -9.58 6.46
N LEU A 87 -12.15 -8.57 5.60
CA LEU A 87 -11.31 -7.39 5.59
C LEU A 87 -11.94 -6.32 6.48
N TYR A 88 -11.12 -5.62 7.28
CA TYR A 88 -11.51 -4.36 7.89
C TYR A 88 -10.57 -3.26 7.39
N GLN A 89 -11.11 -2.29 6.66
CA GLN A 89 -10.35 -1.19 6.08
C GLN A 89 -11.07 0.14 6.27
N PHE A 90 -10.29 1.21 6.33
CA PHE A 90 -10.77 2.56 6.07
C PHE A 90 -10.15 3.02 4.75
N ILE A 91 -10.97 3.56 3.84
CA ILE A 91 -10.52 4.05 2.53
C ILE A 91 -10.93 5.52 2.43
N GLY A 92 -9.93 6.40 2.32
CA GLY A 92 -10.16 7.84 2.37
C GLY A 92 -9.04 8.67 1.75
N THR A 93 -9.07 9.97 2.00
CA THR A 93 -8.07 10.93 1.52
C THR A 93 -7.81 12.02 2.57
N GLN A 94 -6.64 12.67 2.50
CA GLN A 94 -6.20 13.73 3.43
C GLN A 94 -6.87 15.10 3.17
N HIS A 95 -8.13 15.11 2.72
CA HIS A 95 -8.80 16.34 2.30
C HIS A 95 -10.11 16.59 3.03
N SER A 96 -10.16 17.70 3.78
CA SER A 96 -11.35 18.09 4.56
C SER A 96 -12.57 18.43 3.71
N SER A 97 -12.38 18.79 2.43
CA SER A 97 -13.50 19.02 1.51
C SER A 97 -14.01 17.73 0.85
N PHE A 98 -13.52 16.55 1.25
CA PHE A 98 -14.11 15.26 0.88
C PHE A 98 -15.49 15.14 1.55
N ASN A 99 -16.46 15.83 0.96
CA ASN A 99 -17.82 15.92 1.43
C ASN A 99 -18.67 15.05 0.53
N ALA A 100 -18.78 13.79 0.92
CA ALA A 100 -19.59 12.81 0.24
C ALA A 100 -20.52 12.19 1.27
N ASP A 101 -21.76 11.91 0.86
CA ASP A 101 -22.75 11.30 1.74
C ASP A 101 -22.15 10.09 2.46
N SER A 102 -22.30 10.04 3.79
CA SER A 102 -21.78 9.01 4.70
C SER A 102 -20.25 8.92 4.90
N SER A 103 -19.47 9.91 4.47
CA SER A 103 -18.04 9.94 4.84
C SER A 103 -17.86 10.18 6.35
N VAL A 104 -16.84 9.57 6.93
CA VAL A 104 -16.42 9.76 8.32
C VAL A 104 -14.99 10.28 8.36
N GLN A 105 -14.68 11.02 9.42
CA GLN A 105 -13.33 11.44 9.71
C GLN A 105 -12.62 10.38 10.55
N LYS A 106 -11.39 10.05 10.16
CA LYS A 106 -10.47 9.22 10.93
C LYS A 106 -9.21 10.01 11.23
N ILE A 107 -8.83 10.05 12.50
CA ILE A 107 -7.54 10.60 12.93
C ILE A 107 -6.58 9.43 13.12
N VAL A 108 -5.43 9.52 12.48
CA VAL A 108 -4.27 8.68 12.75
C VAL A 108 -3.36 9.50 13.64
N GLU A 109 -3.20 9.06 14.89
CA GLU A 109 -2.32 9.70 15.85
C GLU A 109 -0.88 9.75 15.32
N GLY A 110 -0.20 10.85 15.60
CA GLY A 110 1.22 11.00 15.29
C GLY A 110 2.08 10.04 16.11
N GLY A 111 3.29 9.79 15.63
CA GLY A 111 4.25 8.91 16.29
C GLY A 111 5.26 8.32 15.33
N GLN A 112 5.90 7.25 15.78
CA GLN A 112 6.94 6.58 15.00
C GLN A 112 6.35 5.45 14.13
N PHE A 113 6.86 5.34 12.91
CA PHE A 113 6.46 4.33 11.93
C PHE A 113 7.68 3.72 11.26
N VAL A 114 7.59 2.43 10.89
CA VAL A 114 8.41 1.87 9.81
C VAL A 114 7.78 2.25 8.49
N GLN A 115 8.51 2.99 7.66
CA GLN A 115 8.11 3.39 6.33
C GLN A 115 8.84 2.57 5.27
N VAL A 116 8.11 2.19 4.22
CA VAL A 116 8.66 1.65 2.98
C VAL A 116 7.94 2.27 1.79
N THR A 117 8.69 2.64 0.76
CA THR A 117 8.15 3.19 -0.49
C THR A 117 8.38 2.20 -1.61
N LEU A 118 7.30 1.86 -2.31
CA LEU A 118 7.27 0.98 -3.47
C LEU A 118 7.05 1.84 -4.70
N ASP A 119 8.13 2.14 -5.42
CA ASP A 119 8.12 2.78 -6.74
C ASP A 119 8.25 1.69 -7.80
N MET A 120 7.15 1.00 -8.05
CA MET A 120 7.09 -0.12 -8.99
C MET A 120 5.66 -0.45 -9.39
N HIS A 121 5.50 -0.94 -10.62
CA HIS A 121 4.19 -1.25 -11.17
C HIS A 121 3.47 -2.34 -10.38
N ALA A 122 2.14 -2.25 -10.26
CA ALA A 122 1.31 -3.18 -9.49
C ALA A 122 1.56 -4.68 -9.81
N MET A 123 1.87 -5.00 -11.07
CA MET A 123 2.14 -6.38 -11.52
C MET A 123 3.42 -7.00 -10.95
N VAL A 124 4.40 -6.19 -10.55
CA VAL A 124 5.68 -6.67 -10.01
C VAL A 124 5.87 -6.30 -8.54
N ARG A 125 4.88 -5.63 -7.93
CA ARG A 125 4.91 -5.32 -6.50
C ARG A 125 4.96 -6.60 -5.67
N PRO A 126 5.81 -6.65 -4.63
CA PRO A 126 5.77 -7.73 -3.65
C PRO A 126 4.41 -7.76 -2.95
N SER A 127 4.02 -8.95 -2.49
CA SER A 127 2.76 -9.13 -1.78
C SER A 127 2.74 -8.33 -0.46
N PRO A 128 1.56 -7.88 0.01
CA PRO A 128 1.45 -7.19 1.31
C PRO A 128 2.08 -7.96 2.47
N ALA A 129 1.98 -9.30 2.46
CA ALA A 129 2.61 -10.16 3.46
C ALA A 129 4.15 -10.05 3.46
N ASN A 130 4.78 -9.96 2.28
CA ASN A 130 6.23 -9.79 2.16
C ASN A 130 6.68 -8.39 2.62
N VAL A 131 5.90 -7.36 2.29
CA VAL A 131 6.16 -5.98 2.75
C VAL A 131 6.05 -5.89 4.28
N ARG A 132 4.99 -6.45 4.87
CA ARG A 132 4.84 -6.49 6.33
C ARG A 132 5.96 -7.27 7.00
N LYS A 133 6.35 -8.42 6.43
CA LYS A 133 7.44 -9.23 6.97
C LYS A 133 8.74 -8.42 7.05
N GLY A 134 9.09 -7.68 5.99
CA GLY A 134 10.27 -6.81 6.01
C GLY A 134 10.19 -5.70 7.05
N ALA A 135 9.01 -5.10 7.25
CA ALA A 135 8.80 -4.10 8.29
C ALA A 135 8.95 -4.69 9.70
N VAL A 136 8.39 -5.88 9.95
CA VAL A 136 8.54 -6.61 11.22
C VAL A 136 9.99 -6.98 11.48
N ASP A 137 10.69 -7.50 10.48
CA ASP A 137 12.11 -7.86 10.61
C ASP A 137 12.96 -6.61 10.92
N PHE A 138 12.72 -5.50 10.22
CA PHE A 138 13.39 -4.22 10.45
C PHE A 138 13.11 -3.63 11.84
N ALA A 139 11.86 -3.65 12.31
CA ALA A 139 11.49 -3.18 13.64
C ALA A 139 12.13 -4.04 14.75
N ARG A 140 12.09 -5.37 14.60
CA ARG A 140 12.66 -6.32 15.55
C ARG A 140 14.16 -6.10 15.74
N ASP A 141 14.90 -5.84 14.66
CA ASP A 141 16.34 -5.55 14.72
C ASP A 141 16.66 -4.27 15.50
N LYS A 142 15.65 -3.42 15.76
CA LYS A 142 15.73 -2.22 16.58
C LYS A 142 15.08 -2.36 17.96
N GLY A 143 14.60 -3.56 18.30
CA GLY A 143 13.89 -3.81 19.56
C GLY A 143 12.47 -3.25 19.60
N LEU A 144 11.87 -2.97 18.45
CA LEU A 144 10.51 -2.45 18.31
C LEU A 144 9.56 -3.54 17.78
N GLN A 145 8.25 -3.33 17.97
CA GLN A 145 7.22 -4.19 17.40
C GLN A 145 6.34 -3.38 16.43
N VAL A 146 5.87 -4.02 15.37
CA VAL A 146 4.92 -3.42 14.42
C VAL A 146 3.50 -3.71 14.88
N ALA A 147 2.66 -2.68 14.91
CA ALA A 147 1.24 -2.79 15.23
C ALA A 147 0.47 -3.65 14.20
N ASP A 148 -0.71 -4.11 14.60
CA ASP A 148 -1.58 -4.95 13.77
C ASP A 148 -2.47 -4.13 12.84
N TRP A 149 -1.90 -3.09 12.25
CA TRP A 149 -2.50 -2.31 11.17
C TRP A 149 -1.41 -1.58 10.39
N ASN A 150 -1.76 -1.10 9.20
CA ASN A 150 -0.86 -0.28 8.37
C ASN A 150 -1.64 0.78 7.61
N LEU A 151 -0.90 1.79 7.14
CA LEU A 151 -1.40 2.87 6.30
C LEU A 151 -0.73 2.78 4.92
N GLU A 152 -1.53 2.65 3.87
CA GLU A 152 -1.11 2.70 2.48
C GLU A 152 -1.47 4.07 1.89
N ILE A 153 -0.49 4.81 1.40
CA ILE A 153 -0.66 6.13 0.78
C ILE A 153 -0.20 6.05 -0.68
N PHE A 154 -1.13 6.23 -1.61
CA PHE A 154 -0.84 6.29 -3.04
C PHE A 154 -0.46 7.72 -3.40
N THR A 155 0.84 7.96 -3.60
CA THR A 155 1.38 9.30 -3.88
C THR A 155 1.57 9.57 -5.37
N ALA A 156 1.60 8.52 -6.19
CA ALA A 156 1.51 8.57 -7.64
C ALA A 156 0.87 7.26 -8.16
N GLU A 157 0.72 7.12 -9.48
CA GLU A 157 0.10 5.94 -10.10
C GLU A 157 0.79 4.62 -9.71
N ASP A 158 2.12 4.61 -9.72
CA ASP A 158 2.96 3.46 -9.38
C ASP A 158 3.78 3.64 -8.09
N VAL A 159 3.50 4.69 -7.32
CA VAL A 159 4.19 4.95 -6.04
C VAL A 159 3.25 4.76 -4.87
N LEU A 160 3.56 3.75 -4.06
CA LEU A 160 2.86 3.41 -2.83
C LEU A 160 3.82 3.56 -1.63
N THR A 161 3.45 4.39 -0.67
CA THR A 161 4.14 4.44 0.63
C THR A 161 3.32 3.66 1.65
N VAL A 162 3.96 2.74 2.37
CA VAL A 162 3.32 1.97 3.45
C VAL A 162 3.96 2.34 4.77
N LEU A 163 3.12 2.73 5.73
CA LEU A 163 3.52 3.04 7.10
C LEU A 163 3.00 1.97 8.05
N PHE A 164 3.91 1.43 8.84
CA PHE A 164 3.65 0.46 9.88
C PHE A 164 3.93 1.11 11.23
N PRO A 165 2.91 1.41 12.05
CA PRO A 165 3.12 2.01 13.36
C PRO A 165 3.97 1.08 14.23
N VAL A 166 4.87 1.66 15.01
CA VAL A 166 5.66 0.89 15.97
C VAL A 166 5.15 1.09 17.39
N VAL A 167 5.31 0.05 18.20
CA VAL A 167 5.05 0.05 19.64
C VAL A 167 6.26 -0.55 20.35
N ASP A 168 6.51 -0.07 21.57
CA ASP A 168 7.56 -0.60 22.47
C ASP A 168 7.20 -1.99 23.02
#